data_AF-R9MRJ1-F1
#
_entry.id   AF-R9MRJ1-F1
#
_cell.length_a   1.000
_cell.length_b   1.000
_cell.length_c   1.000
_cell.angle_alpha   90.00
_cell.angle_beta   90.00
_cell.angle_gamma   90.00
#
_symmetry.space_group_name_H-M   'P 1'
#
loop_
_entity.id
_entity.type
_entity.pdbx_description
1 polymer ?
#
loop_
_entity_poly.entity_id
_entity_poly.type
_entity_poly.pdbx_seq_one_letter_code
_entity_poly.pdbx_strand_id
1 'polypeptide(L)'
;MRIGNNSQGIWQLLSRMNGGKGNTNMPFAGARRSSAGGRNTLEDQLTGHRKNSYGVEGMCVTNNPNARKIIKVSDEMKQRVFNSVKDAYYKYNGMSGDNEAEWEEMAQAKNNYYKTLKKEDRVAAAWTLGQLEISIGRKVANAVKEKVPGWTHGKPIPSDVLDEIFADESITSMVSGKSGTVEGLDIQV
;
A
#
# COMPACT_ATOMS: atom_id res chain seq x y z
N MET A 1 -20.98 -9.34 -29.53
CA MET A 1 -21.03 -8.07 -28.77
C MET A 1 -19.61 -7.58 -28.54
N ARG A 2 -19.23 -6.43 -29.10
CA ARG A 2 -17.92 -5.80 -28.90
C ARG A 2 -18.02 -4.84 -27.71
N ILE A 3 -17.24 -5.08 -26.66
CA ILE A 3 -17.12 -4.17 -25.52
C ILE A 3 -15.87 -3.32 -25.76
N GLY A 4 -16.10 -2.04 -26.09
CA GLY A 4 -15.04 -1.06 -26.31
C GLY A 4 -14.41 -0.59 -25.00
N ASN A 5 -13.08 -0.59 -24.95
CA ASN A 5 -12.26 -0.13 -23.84
C ASN A 5 -12.07 1.39 -23.94
N ASN A 6 -12.63 2.16 -23.00
CA ASN A 6 -12.58 3.64 -23.00
C ASN A 6 -11.49 4.20 -22.08
N SER A 7 -10.25 3.74 -22.23
CA SER A 7 -9.09 4.23 -21.45
C SER A 7 -8.15 5.14 -22.25
N GLN A 8 -8.52 5.51 -23.49
CA GLN A 8 -7.65 6.29 -24.40
C GLN A 8 -7.66 7.81 -24.16
N GLY A 9 -8.57 8.34 -23.33
CA GLY A 9 -8.70 9.79 -23.10
C GLY A 9 -7.70 10.37 -22.09
N ILE A 10 -7.24 9.58 -21.13
CA ILE A 10 -6.40 10.09 -20.02
C ILE A 10 -4.93 10.19 -20.43
N TRP A 11 -4.48 9.32 -21.36
CA TRP A 11 -3.08 9.27 -21.81
C TRP A 11 -2.67 10.43 -22.72
N GLN A 12 -3.62 11.11 -23.39
CA GLN A 12 -3.27 12.24 -24.27
C GLN A 12 -2.97 13.55 -23.53
N LEU A 13 -3.35 13.68 -22.26
CA LEU A 13 -3.08 14.90 -21.49
C LEU A 13 -1.63 14.98 -20.99
N LEU A 14 -0.90 13.86 -20.96
CA LEU A 14 0.46 13.78 -20.41
C LEU A 14 1.58 13.97 -21.45
N SER A 15 1.29 13.86 -22.75
CA SER A 15 2.33 13.93 -23.81
C SER A 15 2.65 15.34 -24.32
N ARG A 16 2.00 16.39 -23.83
CA ARG A 16 2.17 17.76 -24.36
C ARG A 16 3.13 18.68 -23.60
N MET A 17 3.81 18.23 -22.55
CA MET A 17 4.68 19.09 -21.73
C MET A 17 6.19 18.84 -21.88
N ASN A 18 6.65 18.14 -22.91
CA ASN A 18 8.10 17.94 -23.10
C ASN A 18 8.58 18.47 -24.46
N GLY A 19 8.80 19.77 -24.51
CA GLY A 19 9.51 20.44 -25.58
C GLY A 19 10.25 21.66 -25.05
N GLY A 20 11.58 21.63 -25.07
CA GLY A 20 12.40 22.83 -24.79
C GLY A 20 13.80 22.54 -24.25
N LYS A 21 14.80 22.69 -25.12
CA LYS A 21 16.25 22.62 -24.84
C LYS A 21 16.72 23.65 -23.80
N GLY A 22 17.83 23.34 -23.11
CA GLY A 22 18.68 24.36 -22.49
C GLY A 22 19.76 23.81 -21.57
N ASN A 23 20.98 23.63 -22.07
CA ASN A 23 22.19 23.42 -21.28
C ASN A 23 22.49 24.69 -20.46
N THR A 24 22.58 24.59 -19.14
CA THR A 24 23.21 25.61 -18.27
C THR A 24 23.87 24.94 -17.07
N ASN A 25 25.20 25.10 -16.96
CA ASN A 25 25.96 24.88 -15.74
C ASN A 25 25.36 25.75 -14.61
N MET A 26 24.94 25.14 -13.51
CA MET A 26 24.58 25.85 -12.28
C MET A 26 25.45 25.35 -11.12
N PRO A 27 26.02 26.26 -10.30
CA PRO A 27 26.84 25.90 -9.15
C PRO A 27 25.97 25.30 -8.04
N PHE A 28 26.62 24.61 -7.11
CA PHE A 28 26.05 23.97 -5.93
C PHE A 28 25.23 24.95 -5.08
N ALA A 29 23.96 25.14 -5.43
CA ALA A 29 22.95 25.81 -4.62
C ALA A 29 21.88 24.77 -4.30
N GLY A 30 21.71 24.49 -3.01
CA GLY A 30 20.88 23.42 -2.48
C GLY A 30 19.54 23.31 -3.20
N ALA A 31 19.24 22.11 -3.68
CA ALA A 31 17.99 21.79 -4.36
C ALA A 31 16.81 22.21 -3.48
N ARG A 32 16.11 23.28 -3.88
CA ARG A 32 14.80 23.62 -3.34
C ARG A 32 13.86 22.49 -3.73
N ARG A 33 13.62 21.56 -2.80
CA ARG A 33 12.53 20.59 -2.90
C ARG A 33 11.24 21.36 -3.13
N SER A 34 10.48 20.98 -4.15
CA SER A 34 9.15 21.50 -4.43
C SER A 34 8.27 21.37 -3.19
N SER A 35 8.03 22.49 -2.52
CA SER A 35 7.16 22.60 -1.35
C SER A 35 5.70 22.57 -1.80
N ALA A 36 5.20 21.41 -2.24
CA ALA A 36 3.79 21.24 -2.59
C ALA A 36 2.84 21.14 -1.36
N GLY A 37 3.35 21.31 -0.15
CA GLY A 37 2.57 21.43 1.08
C GLY A 37 3.27 22.40 2.02
N GLY A 38 2.52 23.33 2.61
CA GLY A 38 3.07 24.29 3.59
C GLY A 38 3.90 23.59 4.68
N ARG A 39 4.87 24.32 5.24
CA ARG A 39 5.72 23.78 6.31
C ARG A 39 4.85 23.37 7.51
N ASN A 40 5.00 22.13 7.97
CA ASN A 40 4.41 21.69 9.23
C ASN A 40 5.01 22.49 10.39
N THR A 41 4.16 22.89 11.33
CA THR A 41 4.53 23.55 12.59
C THR A 41 4.60 22.54 13.75
N LEU A 42 5.06 22.99 14.92
CA LEU A 42 5.03 22.16 16.14
C LEU A 42 3.58 21.95 16.60
N GLU A 43 2.77 22.99 16.48
CA GLU A 43 1.34 22.97 16.77
C GLU A 43 0.63 21.94 15.91
N ASP A 44 0.94 21.86 14.61
CA ASP A 44 0.40 20.83 13.71
C ASP A 44 0.73 19.41 14.18
N GLN A 45 1.94 19.20 14.72
CA GLN A 45 2.34 17.90 15.25
C GLN A 45 1.57 17.54 16.52
N LEU A 46 1.40 18.48 17.45
CA LEU A 46 0.72 18.25 18.72
C LEU A 46 -0.80 18.12 18.57
N THR A 47 -1.38 18.75 17.54
CA THR A 47 -2.82 18.74 17.27
C THR A 47 -3.26 17.73 16.21
N GLY A 48 -2.31 16.98 15.63
CA GLY A 48 -2.59 15.95 14.61
C GLY A 48 -2.87 16.50 13.21
N HIS A 49 -2.63 17.79 12.98
CA HIS A 49 -2.73 18.49 11.69
C HIS A 49 -1.46 18.41 10.84
N ARG A 50 -0.40 17.78 11.36
CA ARG A 50 0.83 17.51 10.60
C ARG A 50 0.50 16.70 9.35
N LYS A 51 0.88 17.25 8.20
CA LYS A 51 0.77 16.61 6.89
C LYS A 51 1.97 15.70 6.64
N ASN A 52 1.72 14.50 6.13
CA ASN A 52 2.78 13.64 5.61
C ASN A 52 3.27 14.11 4.22
N SER A 53 4.23 13.40 3.63
CA SER A 53 4.80 13.72 2.31
C SER A 53 3.77 13.75 1.16
N TYR A 54 2.58 13.19 1.35
CA TYR A 54 1.47 13.15 0.39
C TYR A 54 0.37 14.19 0.70
N GLY A 55 0.61 15.08 1.66
CA GLY A 55 -0.32 16.12 2.08
C GLY A 55 -1.48 15.64 2.96
N VAL A 56 -1.37 14.45 3.58
CA VAL A 56 -2.43 13.86 4.40
C VAL A 56 -2.24 14.18 5.88
N GLU A 57 -3.26 14.79 6.49
CA GLU A 57 -3.37 15.01 7.95
C GLU A 57 -3.98 13.79 8.66
N GLY A 58 -3.84 13.71 9.98
CA GLY A 58 -4.43 12.61 10.78
C GLY A 58 -3.61 11.31 10.76
N MET A 59 -2.35 11.39 10.35
CA MET A 59 -1.43 10.24 10.25
C MET A 59 -0.48 10.11 11.47
N CYS A 60 -0.66 10.95 12.50
CA CYS A 60 0.20 10.94 13.68
C CYS A 60 -0.12 9.75 14.60
N VAL A 61 0.90 8.93 14.89
CA VAL A 61 0.83 7.79 15.81
C VAL A 61 1.19 8.22 17.25
N THR A 62 2.13 9.16 17.39
CA THR A 62 2.63 9.61 18.70
C THR A 62 1.49 10.19 19.54
N ASN A 63 1.37 9.74 20.78
CA ASN A 63 0.33 10.15 21.74
C ASN A 63 -1.11 9.95 21.24
N ASN A 64 -1.33 9.09 20.24
CA ASN A 64 -2.66 8.79 19.73
C ASN A 64 -3.08 7.37 20.15
N PRO A 65 -3.94 7.22 21.18
CA PRO A 65 -4.37 5.90 21.66
C PRO A 65 -5.20 5.12 20.62
N ASN A 66 -5.78 5.81 19.64
CA ASN A 66 -6.57 5.18 18.58
C ASN A 66 -5.73 4.73 17.38
N ALA A 67 -4.44 5.06 17.33
CA ALA A 67 -3.59 4.80 16.16
C ALA A 67 -3.46 3.32 15.79
N ARG A 68 -3.60 2.41 16.77
CA ARG A 68 -3.51 0.95 16.56
C ARG A 68 -4.86 0.23 16.60
N LYS A 69 -5.96 0.98 16.52
CA LYS A 69 -7.29 0.38 16.48
C LYS A 69 -7.51 -0.32 15.14
N ILE A 70 -8.08 -1.52 15.18
CA ILE A 70 -8.57 -2.21 13.98
C ILE A 70 -9.95 -1.64 13.64
N ILE A 71 -10.10 -1.13 12.42
CA ILE A 71 -11.34 -0.52 11.94
C ILE A 71 -11.78 -1.15 10.61
N LYS A 72 -13.03 -0.92 10.20
CA LYS A 72 -13.47 -1.33 8.87
C LYS A 72 -12.76 -0.47 7.82
N VAL A 73 -12.20 -1.13 6.82
CA VAL A 73 -11.61 -0.52 5.62
C VAL A 73 -12.34 -1.01 4.37
N SER A 74 -12.21 -0.29 3.25
CA SER A 74 -12.89 -0.67 2.00
C SER A 74 -12.40 -2.01 1.47
N ASP A 75 -13.31 -2.78 0.86
CA ASP A 75 -12.96 -4.06 0.21
C ASP A 75 -11.96 -3.84 -0.94
N GLU A 76 -12.09 -2.75 -1.67
CA GLU A 76 -11.13 -2.34 -2.70
C GLU A 76 -9.71 -2.23 -2.16
N MET A 77 -9.52 -1.58 -1.01
CA MET A 77 -8.17 -1.45 -0.43
C MET A 77 -7.64 -2.74 0.16
N LYS A 78 -8.52 -3.60 0.72
CA LYS A 78 -8.11 -4.95 1.13
C LYS A 78 -7.63 -5.76 -0.06
N GLN A 79 -8.40 -5.76 -1.16
CA GLN A 79 -8.03 -6.46 -2.39
C GLN A 79 -6.71 -5.94 -2.96
N ARG A 80 -6.48 -4.63 -2.91
CA ARG A 80 -5.24 -4.02 -3.37
C ARG A 80 -4.03 -4.44 -2.54
N VAL A 81 -4.16 -4.48 -1.21
CA VAL A 81 -3.11 -5.01 -0.32
C VAL A 81 -2.82 -6.48 -0.63
N PHE A 82 -3.86 -7.29 -0.82
CA PHE A 82 -3.70 -8.69 -1.20
C PHE A 82 -2.97 -8.86 -2.54
N ASN A 83 -3.35 -8.09 -3.56
CA ASN A 83 -2.67 -8.13 -4.86
C ASN A 83 -1.20 -7.71 -4.74
N SER A 84 -0.89 -6.70 -3.91
CA SER A 84 0.49 -6.29 -3.66
C SER A 84 1.33 -7.40 -2.99
N VAL A 85 0.76 -8.12 -2.01
CA VAL A 85 1.43 -9.29 -1.43
C VAL A 85 1.59 -10.38 -2.48
N LYS A 86 0.55 -10.67 -3.27
CA LYS A 86 0.60 -11.65 -4.37
C LYS A 86 1.75 -11.33 -5.33
N ASP A 87 1.79 -10.10 -5.84
CA ASP A 87 2.84 -9.65 -6.75
C ASP A 87 4.23 -9.79 -6.14
N ALA A 88 4.40 -9.50 -4.85
CA ALA A 88 5.68 -9.69 -4.15
C ALA A 88 6.13 -11.16 -4.11
N TYR A 89 5.21 -12.11 -3.99
CA TYR A 89 5.53 -13.53 -4.07
C TYR A 89 5.93 -13.98 -5.47
N TYR A 90 5.19 -13.57 -6.51
CA TYR A 90 5.52 -13.95 -7.89
C TYR A 90 6.76 -13.26 -8.44
N LYS A 91 6.98 -11.97 -8.15
CA LYS A 91 8.10 -11.20 -8.69
C LYS A 91 9.37 -11.32 -7.85
N TYR A 92 9.21 -11.32 -6.53
CA TYR A 92 10.33 -11.13 -5.58
C TYR A 92 10.44 -12.27 -4.57
N ASN A 93 9.76 -13.40 -4.81
CA ASN A 93 9.85 -14.59 -3.96
C ASN A 93 9.55 -14.29 -2.48
N GLY A 94 8.54 -13.47 -2.23
CA GLY A 94 8.07 -13.12 -0.90
C GLY A 94 8.95 -12.08 -0.19
N MET A 95 9.85 -11.42 -0.92
CA MET A 95 10.57 -10.21 -0.47
C MET A 95 9.90 -8.95 -1.02
N SER A 96 10.22 -7.79 -0.46
CA SER A 96 9.90 -6.52 -1.09
C SER A 96 10.83 -6.27 -2.28
N GLY A 97 10.27 -5.83 -3.41
CA GLY A 97 11.05 -5.42 -4.58
C GLY A 97 11.79 -4.09 -4.38
N ASP A 98 12.69 -3.77 -5.30
CA ASP A 98 13.45 -2.51 -5.37
C ASP A 98 12.88 -1.51 -6.40
N ASN A 99 11.66 -1.75 -6.90
CA ASN A 99 11.03 -0.92 -7.92
C ASN A 99 10.29 0.29 -7.33
N GLU A 100 10.98 1.44 -7.27
CA GLU A 100 10.44 2.71 -6.74
C GLU A 100 9.05 3.08 -7.28
N ALA A 101 8.76 2.77 -8.56
CA ALA A 101 7.45 3.09 -9.14
C ALA A 101 6.32 2.27 -8.50
N GLU A 102 6.56 1.01 -8.15
CA GLU A 102 5.56 0.16 -7.47
C GLU A 102 5.33 0.63 -6.02
N TRP A 103 6.40 1.02 -5.33
CA TRP A 103 6.31 1.60 -3.98
C TRP A 103 5.51 2.91 -3.97
N GLU A 104 5.83 3.81 -4.90
CA GLU A 104 5.16 5.10 -5.00
C GLU A 104 3.69 4.96 -5.41
N GLU A 105 3.37 4.00 -6.30
CA GLU A 105 1.99 3.69 -6.70
C GLU A 105 1.13 3.27 -5.50
N MET A 106 1.63 2.32 -4.71
CA MET A 106 0.94 1.83 -3.52
C MET A 106 0.85 2.90 -2.42
N ALA A 107 1.89 3.71 -2.26
CA ALA A 107 1.90 4.82 -1.32
C ALA A 107 0.88 5.90 -1.72
N GLN A 108 0.81 6.29 -2.99
CA GLN A 108 -0.18 7.22 -3.50
C GLN A 108 -1.60 6.69 -3.31
N ALA A 109 -1.85 5.41 -3.61
CA ALA A 109 -3.16 4.81 -3.45
C ALA A 109 -3.62 4.76 -1.99
N LYS A 110 -2.76 4.30 -1.07
CA LYS A 110 -3.03 4.32 0.37
C LYS A 110 -3.36 5.76 0.83
N ASN A 111 -2.56 6.75 0.43
CA ASN A 111 -2.77 8.14 0.84
C ASN A 111 -4.03 8.79 0.23
N ASN A 112 -4.35 8.49 -1.03
CA ASN A 112 -5.58 8.93 -1.66
C ASN A 112 -6.80 8.30 -0.98
N TYR A 113 -6.72 7.02 -0.61
CA TYR A 113 -7.76 6.36 0.18
C TYR A 113 -7.93 7.03 1.55
N TYR A 114 -6.86 7.32 2.28
CA TYR A 114 -6.95 7.99 3.59
C TYR A 114 -7.63 9.35 3.51
N LYS A 115 -7.43 10.11 2.41
CA LYS A 115 -8.12 11.41 2.20
C LYS A 115 -9.65 11.26 2.14
N THR A 116 -10.17 10.08 1.80
CA THR A 116 -11.62 9.79 1.79
C THR A 116 -12.19 9.52 3.19
N LEU A 117 -11.33 9.22 4.17
CA LEU A 117 -11.73 8.91 5.54
C LEU A 117 -11.75 10.17 6.42
N LYS A 118 -12.50 10.08 7.53
CA LYS A 118 -12.42 11.04 8.63
C LYS A 118 -10.99 11.12 9.15
N LYS A 119 -10.52 12.32 9.46
CA LYS A 119 -9.13 12.59 9.85
C LYS A 119 -8.67 11.67 10.99
N GLU A 120 -9.53 11.45 11.96
CA GLU A 120 -9.28 10.69 13.19
C GLU A 120 -9.12 9.18 12.93
N ASP A 121 -9.70 8.68 11.84
CA ASP A 121 -9.69 7.25 11.47
C ASP A 121 -8.50 6.88 10.57
N ARG A 122 -7.80 7.86 9.97
CA ARG A 122 -6.78 7.62 8.93
C ARG A 122 -5.60 6.79 9.41
N VAL A 123 -5.05 7.13 10.58
CA VAL A 123 -3.94 6.36 11.16
C VAL A 123 -4.36 4.94 11.54
N ALA A 124 -5.59 4.75 12.03
CA ALA A 124 -6.14 3.44 12.34
C ALA A 124 -6.42 2.61 11.07
N ALA A 125 -6.85 3.25 9.98
CA ALA A 125 -6.98 2.62 8.67
C ALA A 125 -5.62 2.15 8.15
N ALA A 126 -4.59 2.99 8.27
CA ALA A 126 -3.23 2.66 7.87
C ALA A 126 -2.67 1.48 8.69
N TRP A 127 -2.91 1.48 10.00
CA TRP A 127 -2.57 0.36 10.87
C TRP A 127 -3.30 -0.92 10.44
N THR A 128 -4.61 -0.84 10.21
CA THR A 128 -5.43 -1.99 9.78
C THR A 128 -4.91 -2.60 8.48
N LEU A 129 -4.64 -1.77 7.46
CA LEU A 129 -4.10 -2.25 6.18
C LEU A 129 -2.71 -2.88 6.34
N GLY A 130 -1.85 -2.31 7.21
CA GLY A 130 -0.55 -2.90 7.53
C GLY A 130 -0.65 -4.26 8.24
N GLN A 131 -1.59 -4.40 9.18
CA GLN A 131 -1.84 -5.69 9.85
C GLN A 131 -2.40 -6.73 8.87
N LEU A 132 -3.27 -6.32 7.95
CA LEU A 132 -3.77 -7.20 6.89
C LEU A 132 -2.61 -7.68 5.99
N GLU A 133 -1.74 -6.77 5.56
CA GLU A 133 -0.55 -7.08 4.74
C GLU A 133 0.36 -8.11 5.43
N ILE A 134 0.68 -7.89 6.72
CA ILE A 134 1.46 -8.83 7.54
C ILE A 134 0.77 -10.18 7.67
N SER A 135 -0.56 -10.19 7.91
CA SER A 135 -1.31 -11.42 8.14
C SER A 135 -1.38 -12.28 6.89
N ILE A 136 -1.66 -11.67 5.72
CA ILE A 136 -1.62 -12.37 4.43
C ILE A 136 -0.20 -12.89 4.17
N GLY A 137 0.81 -12.03 4.35
CA GLY A 137 2.21 -12.40 4.13
C GLY A 137 2.66 -13.60 4.98
N ARG A 138 2.29 -13.63 6.27
CA ARG A 138 2.56 -14.77 7.16
C ARG A 138 1.85 -16.04 6.73
N LYS A 139 0.58 -15.93 6.35
CA LYS A 139 -0.22 -17.10 5.94
C LYS A 139 0.31 -17.73 4.66
N VAL A 140 0.65 -16.90 3.65
CA VAL A 140 1.30 -17.36 2.42
C VAL A 140 2.68 -17.96 2.72
N ALA A 141 3.50 -17.31 3.54
CA ALA A 141 4.84 -17.83 3.88
C ALA A 141 4.77 -19.21 4.54
N ASN A 142 3.80 -19.43 5.43
CA ASN A 142 3.60 -20.73 6.08
C ASN A 142 3.18 -21.79 5.06
N ALA A 143 2.21 -21.49 4.20
CA ALA A 143 1.76 -22.41 3.15
C ALA A 143 2.88 -22.75 2.15
N VAL A 144 3.74 -21.78 1.80
CA VAL A 144 4.92 -22.03 0.96
C VAL A 144 5.89 -22.96 1.66
N LYS A 145 6.17 -22.78 2.96
CA LYS A 145 7.08 -23.66 3.72
C LYS A 145 6.57 -25.09 3.84
N GLU A 146 5.25 -25.28 3.90
CA GLU A 146 4.63 -26.62 3.92
C GLU A 146 4.80 -27.34 2.58
N LYS A 147 4.64 -26.64 1.46
CA LYS A 147 4.74 -27.21 0.11
C LYS A 147 6.17 -27.27 -0.43
N VAL A 148 7.04 -26.38 0.03
CA VAL A 148 8.44 -26.26 -0.39
C VAL A 148 9.33 -26.30 0.87
N PRO A 149 9.60 -27.50 1.42
CA PRO A 149 10.44 -27.66 2.60
C PRO A 149 11.82 -27.03 2.41
N GLY A 150 12.27 -26.25 3.41
CA GLY A 150 13.54 -25.53 3.36
C GLY A 150 13.50 -24.19 2.61
N TRP A 151 12.35 -23.77 2.10
CA TRP A 151 12.20 -22.43 1.53
C TRP A 151 12.39 -21.33 2.59
N THR A 152 13.07 -20.26 2.18
CA THR A 152 13.22 -18.99 2.92
C THR A 152 12.94 -17.83 1.98
N HIS A 153 12.56 -16.66 2.51
CA HIS A 153 12.27 -15.49 1.69
C HIS A 153 13.41 -15.18 0.68
N GLY A 154 13.03 -14.85 -0.55
CA GLY A 154 13.94 -14.58 -1.65
C GLY A 154 14.37 -15.82 -2.45
N LYS A 155 14.10 -17.04 -1.95
CA LYS A 155 14.35 -18.27 -2.72
C LYS A 155 13.22 -18.52 -3.72
N PRO A 156 13.51 -19.01 -4.94
CA PRO A 156 12.49 -19.29 -5.95
C PRO A 156 11.35 -20.15 -5.42
N ILE A 157 10.12 -19.81 -5.84
CA ILE A 157 8.91 -20.59 -5.55
C ILE A 157 8.31 -21.02 -6.88
N PRO A 158 7.95 -22.31 -7.06
CA PRO A 158 7.22 -22.74 -8.24
C PRO A 158 5.89 -21.98 -8.40
N SER A 159 5.57 -21.55 -9.62
CA SER A 159 4.38 -20.71 -9.87
C SER A 159 3.07 -21.47 -9.65
N ASP A 160 3.05 -22.77 -9.93
CA ASP A 160 1.92 -23.67 -9.67
C ASP A 160 1.62 -23.79 -8.17
N VAL A 161 2.67 -23.82 -7.33
CA VAL A 161 2.52 -23.76 -5.86
C VAL A 161 1.91 -22.43 -5.43
N LEU A 162 2.35 -21.31 -6.03
CA LEU A 162 1.75 -20.00 -5.74
C LEU A 162 0.30 -19.91 -6.21
N ASP A 163 -0.02 -20.44 -7.39
CA ASP A 163 -1.38 -20.47 -7.94
C ASP A 163 -2.34 -21.21 -7.00
N GLU A 164 -1.92 -22.35 -6.48
CA GLU A 164 -2.69 -23.13 -5.50
C GLU A 164 -2.87 -22.35 -4.18
N ILE A 165 -1.79 -21.81 -3.62
CA ILE A 165 -1.84 -21.07 -2.34
C ILE A 165 -2.73 -19.83 -2.45
N PHE A 166 -2.63 -19.06 -3.53
CA PHE A 166 -3.44 -17.85 -3.72
C PHE A 166 -4.88 -18.13 -4.15
N ALA A 167 -5.21 -19.37 -4.53
CA ALA A 167 -6.59 -19.82 -4.74
C ALA A 167 -7.27 -20.32 -3.46
N ASP A 168 -6.49 -20.57 -2.39
CA ASP A 168 -6.99 -21.13 -1.13
C ASP A 168 -8.04 -20.21 -0.46
N GLU A 169 -9.18 -20.77 -0.04
CA GLU A 169 -10.26 -20.00 0.58
C GLU A 169 -9.82 -19.36 1.90
N SER A 170 -8.91 -19.99 2.64
CA SER A 170 -8.42 -19.46 3.90
C SER A 170 -7.60 -18.17 3.71
N ILE A 171 -7.03 -17.95 2.53
CA ILE A 171 -6.32 -16.71 2.17
C ILE A 171 -7.28 -15.72 1.50
N THR A 172 -8.07 -16.15 0.52
CA THR A 172 -8.98 -15.25 -0.23
C THR A 172 -10.12 -14.70 0.64
N SER A 173 -10.57 -15.45 1.66
CA SER A 173 -11.56 -14.99 2.65
C SER A 173 -11.11 -13.80 3.49
N MET A 174 -9.80 -13.58 3.65
CA MET A 174 -9.25 -12.43 4.39
C MET A 174 -9.59 -11.08 3.75
N VAL A 175 -9.91 -11.08 2.45
CA VAL A 175 -10.25 -9.86 1.69
C VAL A 175 -11.68 -9.82 1.16
N SER A 176 -12.37 -10.96 1.04
CA SER A 176 -13.65 -11.09 0.33
C SER A 176 -14.90 -10.55 1.03
N GLY A 177 -14.76 -9.75 2.09
CA GLY A 177 -15.90 -9.03 2.67
C GLY A 177 -17.00 -9.91 3.28
N LYS A 178 -16.76 -11.22 3.51
CA LYS A 178 -17.66 -12.08 4.31
C LYS A 178 -17.72 -11.54 5.75
N SER A 179 -18.64 -10.61 5.94
CA SER A 179 -19.22 -10.16 7.19
C SER A 179 -19.85 -11.38 7.87
N GLY A 180 -19.07 -12.10 8.68
CA GLY A 180 -19.55 -13.37 9.22
C GLY A 180 -18.78 -13.95 10.39
N THR A 181 -17.82 -13.24 10.99
CA THR A 181 -17.40 -13.47 12.36
C THR A 181 -16.57 -12.28 12.81
N VAL A 182 -16.98 -11.67 13.91
CA VAL A 182 -16.14 -10.78 14.71
C VAL A 182 -15.12 -11.63 15.52
N GLU A 183 -15.00 -12.92 15.21
CA GLU A 183 -13.90 -13.76 15.64
C GLU A 183 -12.73 -13.52 14.68
N GLY A 184 -11.88 -12.60 15.11
CA GLY A 184 -10.46 -12.67 14.80
C GLY A 184 -10.09 -12.45 13.35
N LEU A 185 -9.87 -11.18 12.98
CA LEU A 185 -8.48 -10.91 12.58
C LEU A 185 -7.64 -11.33 13.79
N ASP A 186 -7.25 -12.61 13.84
CA ASP A 186 -6.34 -13.19 14.84
C ASP A 186 -4.95 -12.61 14.60
N ILE A 187 -4.87 -11.30 14.82
CA ILE A 187 -3.65 -10.55 14.92
C ILE A 187 -3.12 -10.90 16.30
N GLN A 188 -2.43 -12.03 16.39
CA GLN A 188 -1.56 -12.31 17.53
C GLN A 188 -0.50 -11.19 17.55
N VAL A 189 -0.64 -10.29 18.53
CA VAL A 189 0.40 -9.32 18.92
C VAL A 189 1.45 -10.05 19.74
#